data_AF-A0A2S7NTK4-F1
#
_entry.id   AF-A0A2S7NTK4-F1
#
_cell.length_a   1.000
_cell.length_b   1.000
_cell.length_c   1.000
_cell.angle_alpha   90.00
_cell.angle_beta   90.00
_cell.angle_gamma   90.00
#
_symmetry.space_group_name_H-M   'P 1'
#
loop_
_entity.id
_entity.type
_entity.pdbx_description
1 polymer ?
#
loop_
_entity_poly.entity_id
_entity_poly.type
_entity_poly.pdbx_seq_one_letter_code
_entity_poly.pdbx_strand_id
1 'polypeptide(L)'
;MRCHLAIPTASLGRCSAGHLLGTKLDAAKAYGYQGIELCYEDLLAVAGQRDTGTAAQEIKAMCKKRGLHIVCLQAFLEDEGALKRIEIESKLRELEV
;
A
#
# COMPACT_ATOMS: atom_id res chain seq x y z
N MET A 1 -22.79 -1.25 13.70
CA MET A 1 -21.83 -1.02 12.58
C MET A 1 -20.85 -2.19 12.59
N ARG A 2 -20.70 -2.95 11.49
CA ARG A 2 -19.67 -4.01 11.41
C ARG A 2 -18.39 -3.40 10.88
N CYS A 3 -17.33 -3.41 11.67
CA CYS A 3 -16.00 -3.00 11.23
C CYS A 3 -15.27 -4.22 10.67
N HIS A 4 -14.70 -4.11 9.48
CA HIS A 4 -13.87 -5.16 8.89
C HIS A 4 -12.40 -4.87 9.22
N LEU A 5 -11.68 -5.89 9.67
CA LEU A 5 -10.27 -5.76 10.02
C LEU A 5 -9.41 -5.66 8.74
N ALA A 6 -8.59 -4.63 8.64
CA ALA A 6 -7.67 -4.42 7.53
C ALA A 6 -6.25 -4.10 8.03
N ILE A 7 -5.26 -4.30 7.17
CA ILE A 7 -3.85 -4.05 7.48
C ILE A 7 -3.12 -3.39 6.31
N PRO A 8 -2.27 -2.38 6.55
CA PRO A 8 -1.39 -1.84 5.51
C PRO A 8 -0.37 -2.88 5.05
N THR A 9 -0.11 -2.96 3.75
CA THR A 9 0.88 -3.90 3.22
C THR A 9 2.29 -3.59 3.73
N ALA A 10 2.61 -2.33 4.07
CA ALA A 10 3.86 -1.96 4.71
C ALA A 10 4.04 -2.57 6.11
N SER A 11 2.95 -2.76 6.87
CA SER A 11 2.98 -3.41 8.19
C SER A 11 3.29 -4.91 8.12
N LEU A 12 3.16 -5.51 6.92
CA LEU A 12 3.52 -6.90 6.64
C LEU A 12 4.94 -7.05 6.07
N GLY A 13 5.74 -5.98 6.15
CA GLY A 13 7.10 -5.88 5.64
C GLY A 13 7.19 -5.07 4.36
N ARG A 14 8.35 -4.46 4.10
CA ARG A 14 8.62 -3.63 2.92
C ARG A 14 9.09 -4.50 1.76
N CYS A 15 8.67 -4.20 0.53
CA CYS A 15 9.16 -4.96 -0.64
C CYS A 15 10.65 -4.71 -0.90
N SER A 16 11.16 -3.52 -0.55
CA SER A 16 12.60 -3.23 -0.52
C SER A 16 13.42 -4.15 0.40
N ALA A 17 12.78 -4.78 1.39
CA ALA A 17 13.39 -5.81 2.26
C ALA A 17 13.08 -7.25 1.81
N GLY A 18 12.62 -7.45 0.57
CA GLY A 18 12.35 -8.78 0.01
C GLY A 18 10.96 -9.35 0.32
N HIS A 19 10.08 -8.62 1.01
CA HIS A 19 8.71 -9.07 1.26
C HIS A 19 7.85 -8.91 0.01
N LEU A 20 7.59 -10.00 -0.70
CA LEU A 20 6.74 -10.02 -1.90
C LEU A 20 5.26 -9.83 -1.53
N LEU A 21 4.53 -9.05 -2.33
CA LEU A 21 3.12 -8.75 -2.07
C LEU A 21 2.27 -10.02 -1.93
N GLY A 22 2.45 -11.04 -2.78
CA GLY A 22 1.72 -12.30 -2.69
C GLY A 22 1.79 -12.94 -1.29
N THR A 23 3.01 -13.04 -0.74
CA THR A 23 3.26 -13.58 0.61
C THR A 23 2.60 -12.74 1.69
N LYS A 24 2.60 -11.41 1.56
CA LYS A 24 1.88 -10.51 2.48
C LYS A 24 0.38 -10.79 2.46
N LEU A 25 -0.21 -10.93 1.27
CA LEU A 25 -1.64 -11.21 1.14
C LEU A 25 -2.00 -12.59 1.69
N ASP A 26 -1.15 -13.59 1.51
CA ASP A 26 -1.33 -14.91 2.12
C ASP A 26 -1.31 -14.83 3.65
N ALA A 27 -0.37 -14.08 4.23
CA ALA A 27 -0.33 -13.85 5.67
C ALA A 27 -1.58 -13.10 6.17
N ALA A 28 -1.97 -12.00 5.51
CA ALA A 28 -3.18 -11.26 5.87
C ALA A 28 -4.41 -12.17 5.93
N LYS A 29 -4.58 -13.02 4.90
CA LYS A 29 -5.67 -14.00 4.87
C LYS A 29 -5.56 -15.03 5.99
N ALA A 30 -4.38 -15.61 6.22
CA ALA A 30 -4.16 -16.64 7.23
C ALA A 30 -4.48 -16.15 8.65
N TYR A 31 -4.23 -14.87 8.95
CA TYR A 31 -4.48 -14.25 10.26
C TYR A 31 -5.83 -13.52 10.37
N GLY A 32 -6.76 -13.78 9.45
CA GLY A 32 -8.16 -13.33 9.57
C GLY A 32 -8.43 -11.88 9.17
N TYR A 33 -7.47 -11.20 8.53
CA TYR A 33 -7.72 -9.91 7.91
C TYR A 33 -8.69 -10.07 6.73
N GLN A 34 -9.53 -9.06 6.56
CA GLN A 34 -10.57 -9.02 5.53
C GLN A 34 -10.29 -7.94 4.49
N GLY A 35 -9.33 -7.05 4.77
CA GLY A 35 -8.87 -6.07 3.80
C GLY A 35 -7.41 -5.71 3.97
N ILE A 36 -6.93 -4.94 3.00
CA ILE A 36 -5.61 -4.33 3.02
C ILE A 36 -5.72 -2.84 2.71
N GLU A 37 -4.78 -2.09 3.22
CA GLU A 37 -4.38 -0.80 2.66
C GLU A 37 -3.17 -1.06 1.75
N LEU A 38 -3.32 -0.80 0.46
CA LEU A 38 -2.27 -1.07 -0.52
C LEU A 38 -1.28 0.09 -0.52
N CYS A 39 -0.05 -0.16 -0.07
CA CYS A 39 1.00 0.85 -0.15
C CYS A 39 1.49 0.99 -1.60
N TYR A 40 1.73 2.23 -2.04
CA TYR A 40 2.19 2.52 -3.41
C TYR A 40 3.49 1.81 -3.80
N GLU A 41 4.39 1.61 -2.83
CA GLU A 41 5.63 0.83 -3.01
C GLU A 41 5.36 -0.59 -3.54
N ASP A 42 4.34 -1.27 -3.03
CA ASP A 42 3.98 -2.62 -3.47
C ASP A 42 3.36 -2.62 -4.87
N LEU A 43 2.62 -1.56 -5.24
CA LEU A 43 2.13 -1.40 -6.60
C LEU A 43 3.28 -1.23 -7.59
N LEU A 44 4.28 -0.41 -7.25
CA LEU A 44 5.48 -0.23 -8.06
C LEU A 44 6.30 -1.52 -8.16
N ALA A 45 6.44 -2.25 -7.06
CA ALA A 45 7.15 -3.53 -7.04
C ALA A 45 6.51 -4.58 -7.94
N VAL A 46 5.17 -4.66 -7.95
CA VAL A 46 4.44 -5.54 -8.88
C VAL A 46 4.55 -5.04 -10.32
N ALA A 47 4.46 -3.73 -10.55
CA ALA A 47 4.58 -3.16 -11.89
C ALA A 47 5.95 -3.46 -12.51
N GLY A 48 7.03 -3.28 -11.74
CA GLY A 48 8.39 -3.37 -12.26
C GLY A 48 8.60 -2.36 -13.38
N GLN A 49 8.84 -2.85 -14.60
CA GLN A 49 8.96 -2.00 -15.81
C GLN A 49 7.63 -1.82 -16.56
N ARG A 50 6.54 -2.45 -16.12
CA ARG A 50 5.21 -2.35 -16.74
C ARG A 50 4.48 -1.11 -16.25
N ASP A 51 3.34 -0.82 -16.88
CA ASP A 51 2.44 0.22 -16.40
C ASP A 51 1.76 -0.18 -15.08
N THR A 52 1.47 0.81 -14.25
CA THR A 52 0.82 0.61 -12.94
C THR A 52 -0.64 0.18 -13.08
N GLY A 53 -1.29 0.42 -14.22
CA GLY A 53 -2.67 0.01 -14.47
C GLY A 53 -2.80 -1.51 -14.57
N THR A 54 -1.94 -2.16 -15.36
CA THR A 54 -1.85 -3.62 -15.46
C THR A 54 -1.52 -4.24 -14.12
N ALA A 55 -0.55 -3.67 -13.39
CA ALA A 55 -0.21 -4.11 -12.04
C ALA A 55 -1.39 -4.00 -11.06
N ALA A 56 -2.15 -2.91 -11.11
CA ALA A 56 -3.33 -2.74 -10.26
C ALA A 56 -4.42 -3.80 -10.54
N GLN A 57 -4.63 -4.18 -11.80
CA GLN A 57 -5.57 -5.27 -12.14
C GLN A 57 -5.08 -6.62 -11.60
N GLU A 58 -3.78 -6.89 -11.70
CA GLU A 58 -3.16 -8.09 -11.15
C GLU A 58 -3.34 -8.16 -9.62
N ILE A 59 -3.06 -7.06 -8.92
CA ILE A 59 -3.24 -6.96 -7.47
C ILE A 59 -4.71 -7.17 -7.08
N LYS A 60 -5.64 -6.56 -7.82
CA LYS A 60 -7.08 -6.76 -7.61
C LYS A 60 -7.46 -8.23 -7.75
N ALA A 61 -6.91 -8.95 -8.73
CA ALA A 61 -7.13 -10.38 -8.89
C ALA A 61 -6.52 -11.19 -7.74
N MET A 62 -5.32 -10.85 -7.28
CA MET A 62 -4.66 -11.48 -6.13
C MET A 62 -5.47 -11.34 -4.83
N CYS A 63 -6.01 -10.14 -4.57
CA CYS A 63 -6.87 -9.85 -3.42
C CYS A 63 -8.21 -10.60 -3.54
N LYS A 64 -8.83 -10.60 -4.72
CA LYS A 64 -10.09 -11.33 -4.97
C LYS A 64 -9.94 -12.82 -4.69
N LYS A 65 -8.84 -13.44 -5.13
CA LYS A 65 -8.56 -14.87 -4.87
C LYS A 65 -8.50 -15.21 -3.38
N ARG A 66 -8.13 -14.24 -2.53
CA ARG A 66 -7.97 -14.41 -1.08
C ARG A 66 -9.17 -13.90 -0.27
N GLY A 67 -10.15 -13.28 -0.94
CA GLY A 67 -11.27 -12.62 -0.27
C GLY A 67 -10.82 -11.41 0.56
N LEU A 68 -9.78 -10.70 0.11
CA LEU A 68 -9.32 -9.45 0.72
C LEU A 68 -9.89 -8.26 -0.06
N HIS A 69 -10.42 -7.28 0.67
CA HIS A 69 -10.82 -5.99 0.13
C HIS A 69 -9.64 -5.02 0.08
N ILE A 70 -9.51 -4.25 -1.00
CA ILE A 70 -8.59 -3.10 -1.01
C ILE A 70 -9.37 -1.91 -0.46
N VAL A 71 -9.00 -1.45 0.73
CA VAL A 71 -9.71 -0.39 1.46
C VAL A 71 -9.30 0.99 0.96
N CYS A 72 -8.00 1.18 0.71
CA CYS A 72 -7.43 2.41 0.16
C CYS A 72 -6.09 2.10 -0.55
N LEU A 73 -5.66 3.07 -1.36
CA LEU A 73 -4.30 3.16 -1.88
C LEU A 73 -3.53 4.18 -1.04
N GLN A 74 -2.53 3.73 -0.30
CA GLN A 74 -1.67 4.60 0.50
C GLN A 74 -0.56 5.17 -0.40
N ALA A 75 -0.78 6.40 -0.88
CA ALA A 75 0.21 7.12 -1.69
C ALA A 75 1.19 7.96 -0.83
N PHE A 76 1.01 7.99 0.49
CA PHE A 76 1.77 8.88 1.36
C PHE A 76 3.07 8.20 1.81
N LEU A 77 4.19 8.76 1.37
CA LEU A 77 5.53 8.35 1.74
C LEU A 77 6.27 9.48 2.46
N GLU A 78 6.32 10.67 1.85
CA GLU A 78 7.13 11.80 2.36
C GLU A 78 6.32 13.08 2.57
N ASP A 79 5.30 13.33 1.75
CA ASP A 79 4.54 14.58 1.81
C ASP A 79 3.38 14.57 2.81
N GLU A 80 3.18 13.45 3.53
CA GLU A 80 2.09 13.22 4.50
C GLU A 80 0.69 13.59 3.96
N GLY A 81 0.51 13.54 2.64
CA GLY A 81 -0.74 13.93 1.99
C GLY A 81 -0.95 15.43 1.80
N ALA A 82 0.13 16.21 1.77
CA ALA A 82 0.10 17.59 1.34
C ALA A 82 -0.54 17.70 -0.05
N LEU A 83 -1.60 18.51 -0.14
CA LEU A 83 -2.32 18.73 -1.40
C LEU A 83 -1.69 19.87 -2.19
N LYS A 84 -0.92 20.72 -1.53
CA LYS A 84 -0.29 21.90 -2.12
C LYS A 84 1.22 21.89 -1.92
N ARG A 85 1.94 22.31 -2.95
CA ARG A 85 3.41 22.47 -2.92
C ARG A 85 3.89 23.29 -1.72
N ILE A 86 3.13 24.32 -1.32
CA ILE A 86 3.46 25.21 -0.20
C ILE A 86 3.49 24.49 1.16
N GLU A 87 2.67 23.46 1.34
CA GLU A 87 2.62 22.68 2.58
C GLU A 87 3.89 21.83 2.69
N ILE A 88 4.38 21.29 1.57
CA ILE A 88 5.64 20.55 1.52
C ILE A 88 6.83 21.49 1.78
N GLU A 89 6.85 22.69 1.17
CA GLU A 89 7.92 23.68 1.38
C GLU A 89 7.97 24.23 2.82
N SER A 90 6.82 24.30 3.51
CA SER A 90 6.80 24.67 4.93
C SER A 90 7.46 23.59 5.79
N LYS A 91 7.11 22.32 5.56
CA LYS A 91 7.70 21.18 6.30
C LYS A 91 9.19 21.03 6.05
N LEU A 92 9.64 21.24 4.81
CA LEU A 92 11.08 21.23 4.49
C LEU A 92 11.84 22.30 5.27
N ARG A 93 11.27 23.51 5.41
CA ARG A 93 11.88 24.60 6.20
C ARG A 93 11.94 24.28 7.70
N GLU A 94 10.95 23.57 8.24
CA GLU A 94 10.96 23.12 9.65
C GLU A 94 12.11 22.13 9.94
N LEU A 95 12.55 21.37 8.92
CA LEU A 95 13.64 20.40 9.04
C LEU A 95 15.04 21.01 8.85
N GLU A 96 15.14 22.26 8.38
CA GLU A 96 16.40 22.99 8.16
C GLU A 96 16.88 23.75 9.43
N VAL A 97 16.22 23.55 10.58
CA VAL A 97 16.56 24.13 11.89
C VAL A 97 17.45 23.20 12.70
#